data_AF-A0AAD5BXZ8-F1
#
_entry.id   AF-A0AAD5BXZ8-F1
#
_cell.length_a   1.000
_cell.length_b   1.000
_cell.length_c   1.000
_cell.angle_alpha   90.00
_cell.angle_beta   90.00
_cell.angle_gamma   90.00
#
_symmetry.space_group_name_H-M   'P 1'
#
loop_
_entity.id
_entity.type
_entity.pdbx_description
1 polymer ?
#
loop_
_entity_poly.entity_id
_entity_poly.type
_entity_poly.pdbx_seq_one_letter_code
_entity_poly.pdbx_strand_id
1 'polypeptide(L)'
;MLCLLGVYTYGGIDYKVSAPSSGSNMNKCRKEALKALKVNESTCTYTKCTFGGVWNGGGGDGQNNMYVGSYFYDRAAEVGFINASEPVVKVRPQDFKVAAKRACQTTLEDAKSTYPNVDPDDLPYICMDLVYQYTLLVDGFGKLVVPL
;
A
#
# COMPACT_ATOMS: atom_id res chain seq x y z
N MET A 1 18.81 -4.32 -1.23
CA MET A 1 18.02 -3.52 -2.19
C MET A 1 16.86 -4.36 -2.71
N LEU A 2 15.61 -3.88 -2.73
CA LEU A 2 14.41 -4.71 -2.99
C LEU A 2 14.11 -5.01 -4.47
N CYS A 3 14.82 -4.46 -5.46
CA CYS A 3 14.59 -4.82 -6.85
C CYS A 3 15.90 -4.75 -7.65
N LEU A 4 16.38 -5.90 -8.12
CA LEU A 4 17.36 -5.96 -9.20
C LEU A 4 16.65 -5.56 -10.51
N LEU A 5 17.39 -5.05 -11.49
CA LEU A 5 16.82 -4.63 -12.78
C LEU A 5 15.92 -5.74 -13.36
N GLY A 6 14.67 -5.43 -13.69
CA GLY A 6 13.67 -6.42 -14.09
C GLY A 6 12.53 -5.83 -14.91
N VAL A 7 11.52 -6.68 -15.19
CA VAL A 7 10.30 -6.31 -15.91
C VAL A 7 9.10 -6.74 -15.09
N TYR A 8 8.15 -5.83 -14.89
CA TYR A 8 6.83 -6.12 -14.34
C TYR A 8 5.82 -6.06 -15.49
N THR A 9 5.15 -7.16 -15.80
CA THR A 9 4.18 -7.22 -16.89
C THR A 9 2.77 -7.13 -16.33
N TYR A 10 1.98 -6.16 -16.80
CA TYR A 10 0.58 -6.00 -16.39
C TYR A 10 -0.27 -5.56 -17.57
N GLY A 11 -1.40 -6.23 -17.79
CA GLY A 11 -2.30 -5.91 -18.91
C GLY A 11 -1.66 -6.04 -20.30
N GLY A 12 -0.68 -6.94 -20.44
CA GLY A 12 0.10 -7.10 -21.68
C GLY A 12 1.14 -6.00 -21.94
N ILE A 13 1.40 -5.12 -20.94
CA ILE A 13 2.39 -4.05 -21.02
C ILE A 13 3.55 -4.38 -20.08
N ASP A 14 4.77 -4.26 -20.61
CA ASP A 14 6.01 -4.45 -19.86
C ASP A 14 6.51 -3.14 -19.26
N TYR A 15 6.63 -3.10 -17.94
CA TYR A 15 7.17 -1.99 -17.18
C TYR A 15 8.58 -2.34 -16.71
N LYS A 16 9.57 -1.54 -17.13
CA LYS A 16 10.94 -1.66 -16.62
C LYS A 16 10.97 -1.26 -15.15
N VAL A 17 11.44 -2.16 -14.29
CA VAL A 17 11.56 -1.92 -12.85
C VAL A 17 13.01 -2.01 -12.43
N SER A 18 13.41 -1.15 -11.50
CA SER A 18 14.73 -1.16 -10.89
C SER A 18 14.67 -0.46 -9.55
N ALA A 19 15.44 -0.92 -8.57
CA ALA A 19 15.60 -0.17 -7.34
C ALA A 19 16.72 0.89 -7.48
N PRO A 20 16.56 2.07 -6.85
CA PRO A 20 17.65 3.04 -6.73
C PRO A 20 18.83 2.43 -5.97
N SER A 21 20.05 2.88 -6.25
CA SER A 21 21.26 2.45 -5.53
C SER A 21 21.16 2.63 -4.01
N SER A 22 20.41 3.65 -3.56
CA SER A 22 20.10 3.90 -2.14
C SER A 22 19.12 2.89 -1.51
N GLY A 23 18.61 1.94 -2.28
CA GLY A 23 17.50 1.07 -1.87
C GLY A 23 16.13 1.75 -1.92
N SER A 24 15.12 0.98 -1.52
CA SER A 24 13.74 1.44 -1.37
C SER A 24 13.62 2.49 -0.27
N ASN A 25 12.64 3.38 -0.39
CA ASN A 25 12.40 4.41 0.61
C ASN A 25 10.91 4.70 0.70
N MET A 26 10.34 4.54 1.89
CA MET A 26 8.91 4.69 2.13
C MET A 26 8.38 6.07 1.69
N ASN A 27 9.10 7.16 1.99
CA ASN A 27 8.63 8.51 1.64
C ASN A 27 8.66 8.76 0.14
N LYS A 28 9.70 8.29 -0.56
CA LYS A 28 9.78 8.39 -2.03
C LYS A 28 8.70 7.53 -2.69
N CYS A 29 8.54 6.29 -2.25
CA CYS A 29 7.51 5.38 -2.74
C CYS A 29 6.09 5.95 -2.51
N ARG A 30 5.84 6.52 -1.32
CA ARG A 30 4.54 7.16 -1.02
C ARG A 30 4.25 8.36 -1.90
N LYS A 31 5.25 9.17 -2.25
CA LYS A 31 5.09 10.27 -3.21
C LYS A 31 4.63 9.76 -4.57
N GLU A 32 5.18 8.64 -5.05
CA GLU A 32 4.74 8.04 -6.32
C GLU A 32 3.34 7.42 -6.20
N ALA A 33 3.00 6.77 -5.07
CA ALA A 33 1.65 6.27 -4.83
C ALA A 33 0.59 7.37 -4.82
N LEU A 34 0.87 8.53 -4.20
CA LEU A 34 -0.02 9.70 -4.20
C LEU A 34 -0.28 10.22 -5.63
N LYS A 35 0.77 10.26 -6.47
CA LYS A 35 0.63 10.65 -7.88
C LYS A 35 -0.17 9.63 -8.67
N ALA A 36 0.11 8.34 -8.49
CA ALA A 36 -0.58 7.25 -9.18
C ALA A 36 -2.07 7.22 -8.85
N LEU A 37 -2.41 7.48 -7.58
CA LEU A 37 -3.80 7.61 -7.14
C LEU A 37 -4.46 8.90 -7.63
N LYS A 38 -3.71 9.95 -7.96
CA LYS A 38 -4.25 11.27 -8.32
C LYS A 38 -5.06 11.91 -7.20
N VAL A 39 -4.59 11.79 -5.96
CA VAL A 39 -5.29 12.36 -4.79
C VAL A 39 -5.30 13.89 -4.77
N ASN A 40 -4.33 14.53 -5.42
CA ASN A 40 -4.17 15.99 -5.46
C ASN A 40 -4.66 16.62 -6.77
N GLU A 41 -5.30 15.85 -7.66
CA GLU A 41 -5.79 16.36 -8.93
C GLU A 41 -7.05 17.21 -8.70
N SER A 42 -7.11 18.42 -9.27
CA SER A 42 -8.21 19.38 -9.08
C SER A 42 -9.45 19.06 -9.94
N THR A 43 -9.73 17.78 -10.17
CA THR A 43 -10.82 17.30 -11.03
C THR A 43 -12.12 17.05 -10.27
N CYS A 44 -12.16 17.30 -8.96
CA CYS A 44 -13.35 17.06 -8.16
C CYS A 44 -14.45 18.08 -8.48
N THR A 45 -15.51 17.61 -9.13
CA THR A 45 -16.72 18.39 -9.43
C THR A 45 -17.82 18.24 -8.36
N TYR A 46 -17.52 17.49 -7.29
CA TYR A 46 -18.41 17.25 -6.15
C TYR A 46 -17.91 17.97 -4.90
N THR A 47 -18.70 17.98 -3.82
CA THR A 47 -18.32 18.60 -2.53
C THR A 47 -17.03 18.02 -1.94
N LYS A 48 -16.84 16.70 -2.10
CA LYS A 48 -15.63 15.99 -1.67
C LYS A 48 -15.43 14.75 -2.52
N CYS A 49 -14.19 14.52 -2.94
CA CYS A 49 -13.81 13.34 -3.69
C CYS A 49 -12.84 12.48 -2.89
N THR A 50 -12.68 11.24 -3.33
CA THR A 50 -11.59 10.36 -2.92
C THR A 50 -10.35 10.73 -3.71
N PHE A 51 -10.19 10.15 -4.90
CA PHE A 51 -9.07 10.40 -5.80
C PHE A 51 -9.54 10.32 -7.26
N GLY A 52 -8.78 10.93 -8.18
CA GLY A 52 -9.15 10.95 -9.61
C GLY A 52 -10.52 11.58 -9.91
N GLY A 53 -11.00 12.49 -9.06
CA GLY A 53 -12.30 13.17 -9.24
C GLY A 53 -13.54 12.36 -8.84
N VAL A 54 -13.37 11.18 -8.24
CA VAL A 54 -14.49 10.31 -7.85
C VAL A 54 -15.12 10.77 -6.53
N TRP A 55 -16.44 11.01 -6.54
CA TRP A 55 -17.20 11.40 -5.34
C TRP A 55 -17.01 10.40 -4.19
N ASN A 56 -16.84 10.90 -2.96
CA ASN A 56 -16.61 10.06 -1.77
C ASN A 56 -17.89 9.45 -1.15
N GLY A 57 -19.06 9.68 -1.75
CA GLY A 57 -20.33 9.20 -1.24
C GLY A 57 -20.86 9.94 -0.01
N GLY A 58 -20.28 11.09 0.36
CA GLY A 58 -20.74 11.92 1.49
C GLY A 58 -20.19 11.53 2.87
N GLY A 59 -19.56 10.36 3.02
CA GLY A 59 -19.01 9.90 4.30
C GLY A 59 -20.10 9.51 5.31
N GLY A 60 -19.88 9.83 6.59
CA GLY A 60 -20.83 9.56 7.68
C GLY A 60 -20.59 8.24 8.43
N ASP A 61 -21.47 7.94 9.38
CA ASP A 61 -21.23 6.90 10.38
C ASP A 61 -21.10 5.48 9.80
N GLY A 62 -21.75 5.22 8.67
CA GLY A 62 -21.63 3.95 7.93
C GLY A 62 -20.22 3.67 7.40
N GLN A 63 -19.32 4.66 7.47
CA GLN A 63 -17.94 4.57 7.00
C GLN A 63 -16.89 4.66 8.13
N ASN A 64 -17.32 4.74 9.40
CA ASN A 64 -16.43 4.81 10.56
C ASN A 64 -15.66 3.51 10.78
N ASN A 65 -16.30 2.37 10.53
CA ASN A 65 -15.69 1.06 10.52
C ASN A 65 -15.89 0.44 9.15
N MET A 66 -14.81 -0.09 8.56
CA MET A 66 -14.87 -0.75 7.26
C MET A 66 -14.34 -2.16 7.36
N TYR A 67 -14.98 -3.05 6.62
CA TYR A 67 -14.42 -4.36 6.33
C TYR A 67 -13.62 -4.26 5.04
N VAL A 68 -12.32 -4.58 5.10
CA VAL A 68 -11.44 -4.65 3.93
C VAL A 68 -10.94 -6.09 3.79
N GLY A 69 -11.12 -6.68 2.61
CA GLY A 69 -10.80 -8.08 2.36
C GLY A 69 -9.79 -8.26 1.23
N SER A 70 -9.61 -9.52 0.82
CA SER A 70 -8.69 -9.93 -0.26
C SER A 70 -7.27 -9.40 0.01
N TYR A 71 -6.68 -8.67 -0.94
CA TYR A 71 -5.27 -8.29 -0.89
C TYR A 71 -4.84 -7.48 0.35
N PHE A 72 -5.76 -6.74 0.98
CA PHE A 72 -5.48 -6.07 2.27
C PHE A 72 -5.20 -7.08 3.39
N TYR A 73 -5.96 -8.17 3.43
CA TYR A 73 -5.77 -9.26 4.38
C TYR A 73 -4.52 -10.06 4.01
N ASP A 74 -4.37 -10.44 2.73
CA ASP A 74 -3.27 -11.29 2.25
C ASP A 74 -1.92 -10.66 2.59
N ARG A 75 -1.69 -9.39 2.19
CA ARG A 75 -0.42 -8.71 2.49
C ARG A 75 -0.20 -8.51 3.98
N ALA A 76 -1.25 -8.32 4.76
CA ALA A 76 -1.13 -8.21 6.21
C ALA A 76 -0.69 -9.53 6.86
N ALA A 77 -1.26 -10.65 6.40
CA ALA A 77 -0.94 -11.99 6.87
C ALA A 77 0.47 -12.41 6.44
N GLU A 78 0.82 -12.22 5.18
CA GLU A 78 2.10 -12.64 4.61
C GLU A 78 3.28 -11.89 5.24
N VAL A 79 3.12 -10.59 5.51
CA VAL A 79 4.17 -9.80 6.18
C VAL A 79 4.09 -9.85 7.71
N GLY A 80 3.11 -10.60 8.24
CA GLY A 80 3.08 -11.07 9.63
C GLY A 80 2.67 -10.03 10.66
N PHE A 81 1.91 -8.99 10.31
CA PHE A 81 1.38 -8.05 11.32
C PHE A 81 -0.04 -8.40 11.80
N ILE A 82 -0.64 -9.48 11.27
CA ILE A 82 -1.90 -10.05 11.76
C ILE A 82 -1.77 -11.55 12.01
N ASN A 83 -2.71 -12.12 12.77
CA ASN A 83 -2.82 -13.57 12.92
C ASN A 83 -3.54 -14.18 11.70
N ALA A 84 -2.77 -14.83 10.82
CA ALA A 84 -3.31 -15.43 9.59
C ALA A 84 -4.28 -16.60 9.84
N SER A 85 -4.31 -17.16 11.05
CA SER A 85 -5.29 -18.21 11.42
C SER A 85 -6.68 -17.66 11.71
N GLU A 86 -6.83 -16.34 11.91
CA GLU A 86 -8.11 -15.70 12.19
C GLU A 86 -8.72 -15.15 10.89
N PRO A 87 -9.91 -15.60 10.46
CA PRO A 87 -10.51 -15.16 9.19
C PRO A 87 -10.88 -13.67 9.18
N VAL A 88 -10.98 -13.05 10.36
CA VAL A 88 -11.30 -11.63 10.53
C VAL A 88 -10.43 -11.06 11.65
N VAL A 89 -9.73 -9.96 11.34
CA VAL A 89 -8.86 -9.26 12.29
C VAL A 89 -9.15 -7.75 12.27
N LYS A 90 -8.94 -7.11 13.41
CA LYS A 90 -9.04 -5.65 13.52
C LYS A 90 -7.66 -5.04 13.38
N VAL A 91 -7.50 -4.14 12.42
CA VAL A 91 -6.27 -3.40 12.14
C VAL A 91 -6.57 -1.93 11.91
N ARG A 92 -5.57 -1.08 12.07
CA ARG A 92 -5.62 0.35 11.75
C ARG A 92 -4.78 0.63 10.51
N PRO A 93 -5.10 1.68 9.72
CA PRO A 93 -4.22 2.11 8.62
C PRO A 93 -2.77 2.36 9.07
N GLN A 94 -2.58 2.77 10.34
CA GLN A 94 -1.25 2.98 10.92
C GLN A 94 -0.42 1.69 11.03
N ASP A 95 -1.04 0.51 11.14
CA ASP A 95 -0.33 -0.77 11.21
C ASP A 95 0.28 -1.10 9.83
N PHE A 96 -0.43 -0.83 8.73
CA PHE A 96 0.12 -0.87 7.36
C PHE A 96 1.29 0.11 7.18
N LYS A 97 1.22 1.31 7.77
CA LYS A 97 2.34 2.28 7.73
C LYS A 97 3.61 1.73 8.36
N VAL A 98 3.48 1.07 9.51
CA VAL A 98 4.61 0.47 10.24
C VAL A 98 5.19 -0.69 9.43
N ALA A 99 4.33 -1.56 8.90
CA ALA A 99 4.75 -2.66 8.02
C ALA A 99 5.46 -2.14 6.76
N ALA A 100 4.89 -1.12 6.10
CA ALA A 100 5.49 -0.46 4.93
C ALA A 100 6.88 0.11 5.25
N LYS A 101 7.05 0.77 6.40
CA LYS A 101 8.36 1.29 6.81
C LYS A 101 9.40 0.18 6.94
N ARG A 102 9.04 -0.93 7.59
CA ARG A 102 9.91 -2.10 7.74
C ARG A 102 10.25 -2.72 6.39
N ALA A 103 9.23 -2.96 5.56
CA ALA A 103 9.40 -3.52 4.22
C ALA A 103 10.34 -2.65 3.37
N CYS A 104 10.13 -1.35 3.31
CA CYS A 104 10.99 -0.46 2.52
C CYS A 104 12.43 -0.32 3.04
N GLN A 105 12.72 -0.76 4.26
CA GLN A 105 14.07 -0.82 4.82
C GLN A 105 14.72 -2.22 4.66
N THR A 106 13.95 -3.21 4.22
CA THR A 106 14.44 -4.59 4.01
C THR A 106 15.13 -4.68 2.65
N THR A 107 16.19 -5.49 2.54
CA THR A 107 16.83 -5.79 1.25
C THR A 107 16.15 -6.98 0.57
N LEU A 108 16.29 -7.18 -0.74
CA LEU A 108 15.74 -8.38 -1.39
C LEU A 108 16.35 -9.67 -0.82
N GLU A 109 17.63 -9.63 -0.47
CA GLU A 109 18.35 -10.74 0.17
C GLU A 109 17.71 -11.09 1.52
N ASP A 110 17.45 -10.08 2.36
CA ASP A 110 16.82 -10.26 3.67
C ASP A 110 15.30 -10.51 3.56
N ALA A 111 14.66 -10.12 2.45
CA ALA A 111 13.21 -10.21 2.30
C ALA A 111 12.74 -11.67 2.33
N LYS A 112 13.50 -12.59 1.76
CA LYS A 112 13.15 -14.02 1.72
C LYS A 112 13.07 -14.65 3.12
N SER A 113 13.98 -14.28 4.02
CA SER A 113 13.95 -14.77 5.41
C SER A 113 13.01 -13.97 6.30
N THR A 114 12.83 -12.67 6.02
CA THR A 114 11.96 -11.78 6.80
C THR A 114 10.48 -12.04 6.50
N TYR A 115 10.14 -12.36 5.26
CA TYR A 115 8.77 -12.56 4.79
C TYR A 115 8.62 -13.94 4.12
N PRO A 116 8.78 -15.04 4.87
CA PRO A 116 8.82 -16.39 4.32
C PRO A 116 7.48 -16.84 3.70
N ASN A 117 6.38 -16.15 4.03
CA ASN A 117 5.05 -16.44 3.53
C ASN A 117 4.68 -15.64 2.27
N VAL A 118 5.52 -14.69 1.86
CA VAL A 118 5.32 -13.93 0.61
C VAL A 118 5.88 -14.75 -0.55
N ASP A 119 5.14 -14.82 -1.67
CA ASP A 119 5.63 -15.44 -2.90
C ASP A 119 6.97 -14.80 -3.34
N PRO A 120 8.00 -15.59 -3.70
CA PRO A 120 9.27 -15.06 -4.17
C PRO A 120 9.16 -14.01 -5.28
N ASP A 121 8.18 -14.13 -6.18
CA ASP A 121 7.97 -13.19 -7.29
C ASP A 121 7.37 -11.86 -6.81
N ASP A 122 6.73 -11.85 -5.63
CA ASP A 122 6.13 -10.68 -5.00
C ASP A 122 7.09 -9.95 -4.05
N LEU A 123 8.13 -10.63 -3.55
CA LEU A 123 9.12 -10.05 -2.63
C LEU A 123 9.67 -8.69 -3.09
N PRO A 124 9.94 -8.44 -4.39
CA PRO A 124 10.43 -7.13 -4.82
C PRO A 124 9.44 -5.97 -4.61
N TYR A 125 8.15 -6.28 -4.48
CA TYR A 125 7.04 -5.32 -4.53
C TYR A 125 6.41 -5.04 -3.17
N ILE A 126 6.73 -5.81 -2.12
CA ILE A 126 6.13 -5.66 -0.78
C ILE A 126 6.19 -4.24 -0.20
N CYS A 127 7.27 -3.49 -0.45
CA CYS A 127 7.37 -2.09 -0.03
C CYS A 127 6.34 -1.24 -0.78
N MET A 128 6.21 -1.43 -2.10
CA MET A 128 5.25 -0.72 -2.93
C MET A 128 3.82 -1.04 -2.52
N ASP A 129 3.50 -2.32 -2.31
CA ASP A 129 2.16 -2.78 -1.97
C ASP A 129 1.67 -2.23 -0.62
N LEU A 130 2.49 -2.36 0.42
CA LEU A 130 2.13 -1.86 1.75
C LEU A 130 2.05 -0.33 1.77
N VAL A 131 2.93 0.37 1.04
CA VAL A 131 2.84 1.81 0.86
C VAL A 131 1.56 2.18 0.13
N TYR A 132 1.21 1.46 -0.93
CA TYR A 132 -0.01 1.71 -1.71
C TYR A 132 -1.26 1.48 -0.86
N GLN A 133 -1.35 0.36 -0.14
CA GLN A 133 -2.46 0.04 0.76
C GLN A 133 -2.63 1.11 1.85
N TYR A 134 -1.54 1.52 2.49
CA TYR A 134 -1.57 2.62 3.47
C TYR A 134 -2.05 3.93 2.84
N THR A 135 -1.50 4.31 1.68
CA THR A 135 -1.83 5.55 0.98
C THR A 135 -3.28 5.55 0.49
N LEU A 136 -3.77 4.43 -0.03
CA LEU A 136 -5.15 4.27 -0.48
C LEU A 136 -6.13 4.42 0.68
N LEU A 137 -5.87 3.79 1.83
CA LEU A 137 -6.72 3.92 3.01
C LEU A 137 -6.74 5.36 3.55
N VAL A 138 -5.58 6.00 3.65
CA VAL A 138 -5.46 7.32 4.28
C VAL A 138 -5.78 8.45 3.33
N ASP A 139 -5.05 8.55 2.23
CA ASP A 139 -5.12 9.68 1.30
C ASP A 139 -6.23 9.48 0.25
N GLY A 140 -6.47 8.23 -0.16
CA GLY A 140 -7.55 7.92 -1.10
C GLY A 140 -8.93 7.95 -0.44
N PHE A 141 -9.11 7.16 0.62
CA PHE A 141 -10.41 6.99 1.28
C PHE A 141 -10.61 7.86 2.52
N GLY A 142 -9.60 8.59 3.00
CA GLY A 142 -9.74 9.48 4.15
C GLY A 142 -9.94 8.77 5.49
N LYS A 143 -9.41 7.54 5.66
CA LYS A 143 -9.68 6.67 6.82
C LYS A 143 -8.75 6.86 8.01
N LEU A 144 -7.89 7.87 7.95
CA LEU A 144 -7.10 8.29 9.10
C LEU A 144 -7.27 9.80 9.28
N VAL A 145 -7.98 10.15 10.34
CA VAL A 145 -8.06 11.53 10.82
C VAL A 145 -6.84 11.74 11.69
N VAL A 146 -5.85 12.47 11.18
CA VAL A 146 -4.89 13.12 12.09
C VAL A 146 -5.68 14.26 12.72
N PRO A 147 -5.86 14.32 14.05
CA PRO A 147 -6.30 15.55 14.69
C PRO A 147 -5.29 16.63 14.27
N LEU A 148 -5.77 17.69 13.62
CA LEU A 148 -4.96 18.88 13.38
C LEU A 148 -4.40 19.42 14.70
#